data_AF-A0A951WYJ5-F1
#
_entry.id   AF-A0A951WYJ5-F1
#
_cell.length_a   1.000
_cell.length_b   1.000
_cell.length_c   1.000
_cell.angle_alpha   90.00
_cell.angle_beta   90.00
_cell.angle_gamma   90.00
#
_symmetry.space_group_name_H-M   'P 1'
#
loop_
_entity.id
_entity.type
_entity.pdbx_description
1 polymer ?
#
loop_
_entity_poly.entity_id
_entity_poly.type
_entity_poly.pdbx_seq_one_letter_code
_entity_poly.pdbx_strand_id
1 'polypeptide(L)'
;MAAPAQLSPGELTASGLVNAQVWIDRAPWRPAGLWAGIAGLLAAGVLWPVATVDWKTLALALVLVDVLWGSIWRLAGGRAVLLPLTARSLSQRVWMPYLQSGSPAARLFGGDHTDLWPIAFRVGVPAILLALAVSAVLGADALVFTGLVALAAVLGWTAQRTLHGIPLLLLSLVSIGLPWLLVLRLVATELTDSDLLVHGILVMLWVFHHWGELRLRGDAGDWSGLALLAASEIALCIYLVVVQAPLWLAIVVVLFLPTWLAVFRGYPLQGMRLFWLAAMLVSALAVS
;
A
#
# COMPACT_ATOMS: atom_id res chain seq x y z
N MET A 1 -15.60 31.50 8.24
CA MET A 1 -15.65 30.13 7.69
C MET A 1 -14.23 29.60 7.72
N ALA A 2 -13.94 28.61 8.57
CA ALA A 2 -12.59 28.18 8.89
C ALA A 2 -11.95 27.42 7.71
N ALA A 3 -10.69 27.72 7.40
CA ALA A 3 -9.92 27.00 6.40
C ALA A 3 -9.76 25.52 6.80
N PRO A 4 -9.82 24.56 5.86
CA PRO A 4 -9.59 23.15 6.17
C PRO A 4 -8.17 22.99 6.71
N ALA A 5 -8.05 22.36 7.88
CA ALA A 5 -6.76 22.06 8.50
C ALA A 5 -5.98 21.06 7.63
N GLN A 6 -4.94 21.55 6.94
CA GLN A 6 -3.96 20.68 6.28
C GLN A 6 -3.19 19.91 7.36
N LEU A 7 -3.31 18.58 7.34
CA LEU A 7 -2.52 17.71 8.19
C LEU A 7 -1.04 17.95 7.91
N SER A 8 -0.28 18.37 8.92
CA SER A 8 1.16 18.57 8.76
C SER A 8 1.87 17.20 8.80
N PRO A 9 2.95 17.00 8.01
CA PRO A 9 3.68 15.73 7.95
C PRO A 9 4.23 15.22 9.30
N GLY A 10 4.35 16.12 10.29
CA GLY A 10 4.92 15.84 11.62
C GLY A 10 3.93 15.33 12.67
N GLU A 11 2.62 15.42 12.44
CA GLU A 11 1.64 14.85 13.37
C GLU A 11 1.26 13.39 13.00
N LEU A 12 2.04 12.76 12.12
CA LEU A 12 1.87 11.39 11.64
C LEU A 12 2.91 10.42 12.26
N THR A 13 3.82 10.87 13.13
CA THR A 13 5.11 10.14 13.36
C THR A 13 5.60 10.03 14.82
N ALA A 14 4.72 10.04 15.82
CA ALA A 14 5.15 9.91 17.22
C ALA A 14 5.54 8.46 17.64
N SER A 15 6.86 8.23 17.70
CA SER A 15 7.64 7.42 18.66
C SER A 15 7.43 5.90 18.78
N GLY A 16 8.43 5.12 18.31
CA GLY A 16 8.68 3.73 18.70
C GLY A 16 10.15 3.34 18.48
N LEU A 17 10.79 2.76 19.51
CA LEU A 17 12.23 2.47 19.61
C LEU A 17 12.73 1.34 18.67
N VAL A 18 11.79 0.65 18.02
CA VAL A 18 12.01 -0.15 16.81
C VAL A 18 11.10 0.48 15.77
N ASN A 19 11.64 0.93 14.64
CA ASN A 19 10.91 1.66 13.59
C ASN A 19 9.94 0.74 12.80
N ALA A 20 9.32 -0.22 13.49
CA ALA A 20 8.10 -0.92 13.11
C ALA A 20 6.92 0.05 13.36
N GLN A 21 6.88 1.13 12.59
CA GLN A 21 5.62 1.82 12.39
C GLN A 21 4.75 0.87 11.58
N VAL A 22 3.88 0.14 12.28
CA VAL A 22 2.64 -0.38 11.68
C VAL A 22 2.02 0.78 10.90
N TRP A 23 1.35 0.53 9.78
CA TRP A 23 0.56 1.51 9.03
C TRP A 23 -0.63 2.08 9.85
N ILE A 24 -0.48 2.31 11.16
CA ILE A 24 -1.42 2.98 12.05
C ILE A 24 -1.21 4.47 11.87
N ASP A 25 -1.68 4.94 10.73
CA ASP A 25 -1.73 6.34 10.45
C ASP A 25 -3.16 6.76 10.90
N ARG A 26 -3.34 6.97 12.20
CA ARG A 26 -4.58 7.46 12.87
C ARG A 26 -5.87 6.61 12.77
N ALA A 27 -5.94 5.49 12.05
CA ALA A 27 -7.15 4.66 12.00
C ALA A 27 -6.92 3.19 11.56
N PRO A 28 -7.70 2.22 12.04
CA PRO A 28 -7.50 0.78 11.79
C PRO A 28 -7.73 0.33 10.34
N TRP A 29 -8.37 1.16 9.49
CA TRP A 29 -8.64 0.90 8.07
C TRP A 29 -7.48 1.27 7.13
N ARG A 30 -6.29 1.60 7.65
CA ARG A 30 -5.14 2.00 6.84
C ARG A 30 -4.18 0.91 6.33
N PRO A 31 -4.05 -0.28 6.91
CA PRO A 31 -3.09 -1.27 6.43
C PRO A 31 -3.59 -1.92 5.13
N ALA A 32 -3.24 -1.33 3.99
CA ALA A 32 -3.72 -1.79 2.67
C ALA A 32 -3.27 -3.23 2.40
N GLY A 33 -2.04 -3.58 2.78
CA GLY A 33 -1.50 -4.93 2.65
C GLY A 33 -2.26 -5.95 3.49
N LEU A 34 -2.62 -5.60 4.73
CA LEU A 34 -3.45 -6.45 5.59
C LEU A 34 -4.83 -6.70 4.99
N TRP A 35 -5.52 -5.65 4.53
CA TRP A 35 -6.86 -5.80 3.95
C TRP A 35 -6.83 -6.55 2.61
N ALA A 36 -5.79 -6.35 1.80
CA ALA A 36 -5.58 -7.13 0.59
C ALA A 36 -5.25 -8.60 0.90
N GLY A 37 -4.50 -8.88 1.98
CA GLY A 37 -4.31 -10.23 2.48
C GLY A 37 -5.61 -10.87 2.94
N ILE A 38 -6.47 -10.15 3.66
CA ILE A 38 -7.81 -10.61 4.03
C ILE A 38 -8.68 -10.86 2.79
N ALA A 39 -8.60 -10.00 1.77
CA ALA A 39 -9.27 -10.25 0.50
C ALA A 39 -8.78 -11.54 -0.16
N GLY A 40 -7.47 -11.82 -0.14
CA GLY A 40 -6.90 -13.10 -0.57
C GLY A 40 -7.43 -14.30 0.22
N LEU A 41 -7.59 -14.17 1.53
CA LEU A 41 -8.19 -15.19 2.39
C LEU A 41 -9.66 -15.45 2.04
N LEU A 42 -10.44 -14.39 1.83
CA LEU A 42 -11.85 -14.48 1.46
C LEU A 42 -12.03 -15.13 0.09
N ALA A 43 -11.21 -14.72 -0.89
CA ALA A 43 -11.24 -15.29 -2.23
C ALA A 43 -10.82 -16.77 -2.26
N ALA A 44 -10.01 -17.22 -1.30
CA ALA A 44 -9.68 -18.63 -1.13
C ALA A 44 -10.84 -19.51 -0.60
N GLY A 45 -12.04 -18.96 -0.37
CA GLY A 45 -13.19 -19.73 0.14
C GLY A 45 -13.17 -19.98 1.64
N VAL A 46 -12.21 -19.41 2.38
CA VAL A 46 -12.07 -19.64 3.82
C VAL A 46 -12.98 -18.69 4.60
N LEU A 47 -14.28 -18.94 4.51
CA LEU A 47 -15.26 -18.27 5.36
C LEU A 47 -15.49 -19.02 6.68
N TRP A 48 -15.47 -20.35 6.68
CA TRP A 48 -15.67 -21.18 7.87
C TRP A 48 -15.47 -22.67 7.47
N PRO A 49 -14.73 -23.53 8.20
CA PRO A 49 -14.25 -23.41 9.57
C PRO A 49 -12.73 -23.16 9.68
N VAL A 50 -12.36 -22.30 10.63
CA VAL A 50 -10.98 -21.97 11.08
C VAL A 50 -10.14 -23.21 11.47
N ALA A 51 -10.75 -24.39 11.55
CA ALA A 51 -10.09 -25.62 11.97
C ALA A 51 -9.10 -26.20 10.93
N THR A 52 -9.22 -25.85 9.65
CA THR A 52 -8.29 -26.34 8.59
C THR A 52 -7.13 -25.39 8.31
N VAL A 53 -7.26 -24.10 8.63
CA VAL A 53 -6.23 -23.10 8.37
C VAL A 53 -5.39 -22.89 9.62
N ASP A 54 -4.08 -23.14 9.52
CA ASP A 54 -3.16 -22.83 10.62
C ASP A 54 -3.12 -21.32 10.87
N TRP A 55 -3.77 -20.91 11.97
CA TRP A 55 -3.85 -19.51 12.37
C TRP A 55 -2.48 -18.86 12.55
N LYS A 56 -1.43 -19.64 12.88
CA LYS A 56 -0.06 -19.13 13.02
C LYS A 56 0.50 -18.72 11.66
N THR A 57 0.31 -19.56 10.65
CA THR A 57 0.68 -19.28 9.26
C THR A 57 -0.05 -18.04 8.74
N LEU A 58 -1.36 -17.95 8.98
CA LEU A 58 -2.14 -16.77 8.59
C LEU A 58 -1.67 -15.50 9.30
N ALA A 59 -1.46 -15.55 10.62
CA ALA A 59 -0.98 -14.40 11.39
C ALA A 59 0.41 -13.94 10.90
N LEU A 60 1.33 -14.88 10.65
CA LEU A 60 2.66 -14.60 10.11
C LEU A 60 2.57 -14.01 8.69
N ALA A 61 1.68 -14.52 7.84
CA ALA A 61 1.47 -13.99 6.51
C ALA A 61 0.96 -12.54 6.56
N LEU A 62 -0.02 -12.25 7.42
CA LEU A 62 -0.55 -10.88 7.57
C LEU A 62 0.49 -9.90 8.13
N VAL A 63 1.32 -10.35 9.10
CA VAL A 63 2.45 -9.55 9.60
C VAL A 63 3.49 -9.31 8.51
N LEU A 64 3.78 -10.32 7.69
CA LEU A 64 4.72 -10.22 6.58
C LEU A 64 4.25 -9.19 5.55
N VAL A 65 3.01 -9.31 5.07
CA VAL A 65 2.52 -8.48 3.95
C VAL A 65 2.24 -7.03 4.33
N ASP A 66 1.90 -6.75 5.59
CA ASP A 66 1.61 -5.38 6.03
C ASP A 66 2.83 -4.71 6.67
N VAL A 67 3.36 -5.32 7.74
CA VAL A 67 4.41 -4.69 8.56
C VAL A 67 5.76 -4.81 7.89
N LEU A 68 6.16 -6.03 7.50
CA LEU A 68 7.50 -6.28 7.00
C LEU A 68 7.67 -5.78 5.56
N TRP A 69 6.75 -6.10 4.66
CA TRP A 69 6.79 -5.58 3.30
C TRP A 69 6.61 -4.07 3.21
N GLY A 70 5.75 -3.49 4.06
CA GLY A 70 5.65 -2.04 4.21
C GLY A 70 6.99 -1.41 4.63
N SER A 71 7.71 -2.04 5.55
CA SER A 71 9.04 -1.57 5.98
C SER A 71 10.09 -1.66 4.87
N ILE A 72 10.06 -2.71 4.04
CA ILE A 72 10.93 -2.85 2.85
C ILE A 72 10.60 -1.75 1.84
N TRP A 73 9.33 -1.53 1.54
CA TRP A 73 8.91 -0.50 0.58
C TRP A 73 9.30 0.92 1.03
N ARG A 74 9.30 1.22 2.33
CA ARG A 74 9.76 2.52 2.85
C ARG A 74 11.20 2.85 2.50
N LEU A 75 12.05 1.84 2.24
CA LEU A 75 13.41 2.05 1.73
C LEU A 75 13.41 2.71 0.35
N ALA A 76 12.37 2.43 -0.47
CA ALA A 76 12.19 3.07 -1.76
C ALA A 76 12.02 4.59 -1.62
N GLY A 77 11.29 5.05 -0.60
CA GLY A 77 10.98 6.47 -0.35
C GLY A 77 12.14 7.35 0.16
N GLY A 78 13.30 6.75 0.47
CA GLY A 78 14.51 7.46 0.91
C GLY A 78 14.43 8.09 2.31
N ARG A 79 15.40 8.98 2.64
CA ARG A 79 15.55 9.56 3.99
C ARG A 79 14.31 10.30 4.49
N ALA A 80 13.57 11.01 3.62
CA ALA A 80 12.37 11.74 4.02
C ALA A 80 11.26 10.84 4.57
N VAL A 81 11.24 9.57 4.14
CA VAL A 81 10.27 8.55 4.59
C VAL A 81 10.83 7.71 5.75
N LEU A 82 12.15 7.50 5.81
CA LEU A 82 12.83 6.69 6.84
C LEU A 82 13.16 7.46 8.14
N LEU A 83 13.46 8.75 7.99
CA LEU A 83 13.67 9.71 9.06
C LEU A 83 12.72 10.88 8.81
N PRO A 84 11.48 10.83 9.32
CA PRO A 84 10.61 11.99 9.36
C PRO A 84 11.14 12.95 10.45
N LEU A 85 12.39 13.39 10.33
CA LEU A 85 12.85 14.58 11.01
C LEU A 85 11.95 15.68 10.47
N THR A 86 11.10 16.20 11.34
CA THR A 86 10.13 17.25 11.06
C THR A 86 10.76 18.28 10.14
N ALA A 87 10.25 18.44 8.92
CA ALA A 87 10.66 19.55 8.05
C ALA A 87 10.52 20.92 8.76
N ARG A 88 9.73 20.97 9.85
CA ARG A 88 9.64 22.10 10.79
C ARG A 88 10.93 22.42 11.56
N SER A 89 11.85 21.48 11.79
CA SER A 89 13.15 21.80 12.41
C SER A 89 14.15 22.40 11.42
N LEU A 90 13.92 22.21 10.11
CA LEU A 90 14.75 22.79 9.04
C LEU A 90 14.16 24.08 8.48
N SER A 91 12.86 24.36 8.71
CA SER A 91 12.22 25.62 8.30
C SER A 91 12.20 26.68 9.40
N GLN A 92 12.76 26.43 10.58
CA GLN A 92 13.11 27.53 11.47
C GLN A 92 14.13 28.36 10.70
N ARG A 93 13.81 29.64 10.44
CA ARG A 93 14.81 30.62 10.00
C ARG A 93 15.84 30.68 11.10
N VAL A 94 16.86 29.83 11.00
CA VAL A 94 17.98 29.86 11.93
C VAL A 94 18.62 31.22 11.71
N TRP A 95 18.51 32.08 12.71
CA TRP A 95 18.91 33.49 12.65
C TRP A 95 20.43 33.66 12.49
N MET A 96 21.18 32.55 12.50
CA MET A 96 22.61 32.50 12.26
C MET A 96 22.89 32.50 10.74
N PRO A 97 23.54 33.55 10.19
CA PRO A 97 23.78 33.69 8.76
C PRO A 97 24.52 32.52 8.10
N TYR A 98 25.33 31.80 8.90
CA TYR A 98 26.14 30.66 8.46
C TYR A 98 25.40 29.30 8.49
N LEU A 99 24.12 29.26 8.87
CA LEU A 99 23.27 28.07 8.75
C LEU A 99 22.17 28.22 7.68
N GLN A 100 22.21 29.29 6.89
CA GLN A 100 21.32 29.49 5.75
C GLN A 100 21.64 28.50 4.62
N SER A 101 20.62 28.10 3.85
CA SER A 101 20.62 27.05 2.81
C SER A 101 21.57 27.28 1.62
N GLY A 102 22.36 28.36 1.61
CA GLY A 102 23.42 28.61 0.61
C GLY A 102 24.85 28.67 1.16
N SER A 103 25.03 28.60 2.48
CA SER A 103 26.32 28.84 3.14
C SER A 103 27.27 27.63 3.07
N PRO A 104 28.60 27.83 3.09
CA PRO A 104 29.58 26.73 3.11
C PRO A 104 29.44 25.85 4.37
N ALA A 105 29.11 26.45 5.52
CA ALA A 105 28.85 25.73 6.75
C ALA A 105 27.55 24.91 6.69
N ALA A 106 26.49 25.37 6.01
CA ALA A 106 25.33 24.53 5.72
C ALA A 106 25.65 23.37 4.77
N ARG A 107 26.68 23.44 3.93
CA ARG A 107 27.15 22.28 3.14
C ARG A 107 27.95 21.29 3.98
N LEU A 108 28.76 21.79 4.92
CA LEU A 108 29.56 20.97 5.85
C LEU A 108 28.72 20.32 6.96
N PHE A 109 27.74 21.04 7.53
CA PHE A 109 26.89 20.59 8.63
C PHE A 109 25.50 20.16 8.21
N GLY A 110 25.00 20.60 7.04
CA GLY A 110 23.70 20.19 6.51
C GLY A 110 23.66 18.76 5.99
N GLY A 111 24.81 18.07 6.01
CA GLY A 111 24.94 16.70 5.56
C GLY A 111 24.80 16.64 4.05
N ASP A 112 25.93 16.40 3.39
CA ASP A 112 25.93 16.00 1.99
C ASP A 112 24.89 14.89 1.80
N HIS A 113 24.04 15.03 0.78
CA HIS A 113 22.80 14.26 0.60
C HIS A 113 23.06 12.79 0.17
N THR A 114 24.26 12.30 0.45
CA THR A 114 24.90 11.07 -0.02
C THR A 114 24.95 9.95 1.04
N ASP A 115 24.83 10.27 2.33
CA ASP A 115 24.89 9.28 3.43
C ASP A 115 23.54 8.60 3.73
N LEU A 116 23.00 7.92 2.72
CA LEU A 116 21.84 7.01 2.87
C LEU A 116 22.26 5.59 3.29
N TRP A 117 23.52 5.22 3.05
CA TRP A 117 24.08 3.92 3.38
C TRP A 117 23.98 3.56 4.87
N PRO A 118 24.26 4.45 5.82
CA PRO A 118 24.15 4.12 7.24
C PRO A 118 22.70 3.81 7.66
N ILE A 119 21.71 4.48 7.07
CA ILE A 119 20.28 4.27 7.36
C ILE A 119 19.79 2.99 6.68
N ALA A 120 20.18 2.76 5.42
CA ALA A 120 19.87 1.54 4.69
C ALA A 120 20.41 0.29 5.41
N PHE A 121 21.64 0.34 5.93
CA PHE A 121 22.23 -0.76 6.69
C PHE A 121 21.67 -0.92 8.10
N ARG A 122 21.30 0.16 8.80
CA ARG A 122 20.80 0.07 10.18
C ARG A 122 19.32 -0.29 10.29
N VAL A 123 18.51 0.08 9.30
CA VAL A 123 17.05 -0.12 9.34
C VAL A 123 16.59 -1.07 8.24
N GLY A 124 17.09 -0.90 7.02
CA GLY A 124 16.67 -1.68 5.87
C GLY A 124 17.14 -3.13 5.91
N VAL A 125 18.43 -3.36 6.22
CA VAL A 125 18.98 -4.72 6.29
C VAL A 125 18.27 -5.58 7.36
N PRO A 126 18.08 -5.12 8.61
CA PRO A 126 17.33 -5.91 9.60
C PRO A 126 15.89 -6.21 9.17
N ALA A 127 15.21 -5.26 8.54
CA ALA A 127 13.85 -5.45 8.04
C ALA A 127 13.78 -6.51 6.93
N ILE A 128 14.70 -6.44 5.96
CA ILE A 128 14.80 -7.43 4.88
C ILE A 128 15.15 -8.82 5.43
N LEU A 129 16.14 -8.91 6.34
CA LEU A 129 16.52 -10.17 6.95
C LEU A 129 15.36 -10.79 7.76
N LEU A 130 14.62 -9.98 8.51
CA LEU A 130 13.45 -10.45 9.25
C LEU A 130 12.33 -10.91 8.29
N ALA A 131 12.07 -10.18 7.21
CA ALA A 131 11.11 -10.58 6.18
C ALA A 131 11.51 -11.90 5.50
N LEU A 132 12.80 -12.07 5.20
CA LEU A 132 13.35 -13.32 4.65
C LEU A 132 13.23 -14.47 5.65
N ALA A 133 13.47 -14.23 6.94
CA ALA A 133 13.31 -15.25 7.98
C ALA A 133 11.84 -15.67 8.12
N VAL A 134 10.91 -14.72 8.19
CA VAL A 134 9.47 -15.00 8.27
C VAL A 134 8.96 -15.69 7.00
N SER A 135 9.38 -15.24 5.81
CA SER A 135 9.00 -15.90 4.57
C SER A 135 9.58 -17.30 4.44
N ALA A 136 10.82 -17.54 4.89
CA ALA A 136 11.39 -18.89 4.92
C ALA A 136 10.60 -19.87 5.81
N VAL A 137 10.01 -19.38 6.91
CA VAL A 137 9.11 -20.16 7.76
C VAL A 137 7.77 -20.44 7.06
N LEU A 138 7.25 -19.49 6.28
CA LEU A 138 6.00 -19.63 5.53
C LEU A 138 6.12 -20.51 4.27
N GLY A 139 7.32 -20.62 3.70
CA GLY A 139 7.62 -21.50 2.56
C GLY A 139 8.21 -20.79 1.34
N ALA A 140 8.42 -21.56 0.27
CA ALA A 140 9.10 -21.08 -0.95
C ALA A 140 8.34 -19.94 -1.65
N ASP A 141 7.01 -20.01 -1.71
CA ASP A 141 6.20 -18.95 -2.33
C ASP A 141 6.38 -17.61 -1.60
N ALA A 142 6.31 -17.61 -0.27
CA ALA A 142 6.53 -16.41 0.53
C ALA A 142 7.91 -15.79 0.30
N LEU A 143 8.95 -16.62 0.08
CA LEU A 143 10.29 -16.14 -0.26
C LEU A 143 10.31 -15.47 -1.64
N VAL A 144 9.68 -16.07 -2.64
CA VAL A 144 9.57 -15.50 -3.99
C VAL A 144 8.85 -14.15 -3.94
N PHE A 145 7.68 -14.08 -3.30
CA PHE A 145 6.93 -12.84 -3.17
C PHE A 145 7.68 -11.77 -2.37
N THR A 146 8.41 -12.16 -1.31
CA THR A 146 9.27 -11.22 -0.57
C THR A 146 10.42 -10.70 -1.43
N GLY A 147 11.00 -11.56 -2.27
CA GLY A 147 11.98 -11.18 -3.28
C GLY A 147 11.41 -10.19 -4.32
N LEU A 148 10.17 -10.40 -4.77
CA LEU A 148 9.47 -9.47 -5.67
C LEU A 148 9.22 -8.11 -5.00
N VAL A 149 8.86 -8.07 -3.72
CA VAL A 149 8.72 -6.82 -2.96
C VAL A 149 10.06 -6.10 -2.81
N ALA A 150 11.14 -6.83 -2.51
CA ALA A 150 12.47 -6.25 -2.44
C ALA A 150 12.91 -5.67 -3.80
N LEU A 151 12.65 -6.40 -4.90
CA LEU A 151 12.89 -5.92 -6.26
C LEU A 151 12.06 -4.68 -6.56
N ALA A 152 10.77 -4.68 -6.25
CA ALA A 152 9.89 -3.53 -6.42
C ALA A 152 10.39 -2.32 -5.62
N ALA A 153 10.90 -2.52 -4.40
CA ALA A 153 11.48 -1.45 -3.59
C ALA A 153 12.77 -0.88 -4.21
N VAL A 154 13.63 -1.73 -4.78
CA VAL A 154 14.81 -1.28 -5.55
C VAL A 154 14.39 -0.48 -6.78
N LEU A 155 13.42 -0.97 -7.55
CA LEU A 155 12.86 -0.24 -8.70
C LEU A 155 12.19 1.06 -8.27
N GLY A 156 11.52 1.07 -7.12
CA GLY A 156 10.91 2.24 -6.51
C GLY A 156 11.95 3.31 -6.20
N TRP A 157 13.04 2.89 -5.59
CA TRP A 157 14.18 3.73 -5.26
C TRP A 157 14.88 4.31 -6.50
N THR A 158 15.10 3.50 -7.53
CA THR A 158 15.73 3.97 -8.78
C THR A 158 14.82 4.95 -9.50
N ALA A 159 13.53 4.64 -9.63
CA ALA A 159 12.54 5.51 -10.26
C ALA A 159 12.40 6.85 -9.54
N GLN A 160 12.41 6.88 -8.20
CA GLN A 160 12.35 8.14 -7.47
C GLN A 160 13.55 9.04 -7.76
N ARG A 161 14.73 8.45 -7.96
CA ARG A 161 15.96 9.22 -8.26
C ARG A 161 16.02 9.71 -9.69
N THR A 162 15.50 8.94 -10.65
CA THR A 162 15.55 9.28 -12.08
C THR A 162 14.37 10.13 -12.53
N LEU A 163 13.17 9.89 -11.99
CA LEU A 163 11.92 10.51 -12.42
C LEU A 163 11.36 11.53 -11.41
N HIS A 164 12.03 11.72 -10.26
CA HIS A 164 11.63 12.65 -9.20
C HIS A 164 10.20 12.45 -8.64
N GLY A 165 9.65 11.23 -8.75
CA GLY A 165 8.32 10.88 -8.25
C GLY A 165 8.25 9.46 -7.71
N ILE A 166 7.27 9.18 -6.85
CA ILE A 166 7.01 7.83 -6.33
C ILE A 166 6.28 7.03 -7.42
N PRO A 167 6.77 5.84 -7.83
CA PRO A 167 6.09 5.03 -8.84
C PRO A 167 4.82 4.40 -8.24
N LEU A 168 3.70 5.08 -8.43
CA LEU A 168 2.41 4.74 -7.82
C LEU A 168 1.91 3.34 -8.20
N LEU A 169 2.20 2.86 -9.41
CA LEU A 169 1.85 1.50 -9.82
C LEU A 169 2.60 0.44 -8.99
N LEU A 170 3.89 0.63 -8.76
CA LEU A 170 4.67 -0.28 -7.91
C LEU A 170 4.16 -0.25 -6.47
N LEU A 171 3.79 0.93 -5.97
CA LEU A 171 3.13 1.05 -4.67
C LEU A 171 1.81 0.27 -4.63
N SER A 172 0.98 0.32 -5.68
CA SER A 172 -0.26 -0.47 -5.74
C SER A 172 -0.03 -1.97 -5.79
N LEU A 173 0.98 -2.42 -6.52
CA LEU A 173 1.37 -3.84 -6.54
C LEU A 173 1.81 -4.31 -5.15
N VAL A 174 2.65 -3.54 -4.46
CA VAL A 174 3.16 -3.91 -3.13
C VAL A 174 2.07 -3.79 -2.05
N SER A 175 1.11 -2.88 -2.21
CA SER A 175 0.06 -2.63 -1.21
C SER A 175 -1.18 -3.51 -1.38
N ILE A 176 -1.47 -3.97 -2.62
CA ILE A 176 -2.67 -4.77 -2.91
C ILE A 176 -2.29 -6.08 -3.61
N GLY A 177 -1.61 -5.98 -4.76
CA GLY A 177 -1.42 -7.11 -5.66
C GLY A 177 -0.68 -8.29 -5.01
N LEU A 178 0.55 -8.04 -4.55
CA LEU A 178 1.41 -9.05 -3.95
C LEU A 178 0.84 -9.59 -2.63
N PRO A 179 0.32 -8.76 -1.70
CA PRO A 179 -0.30 -9.25 -0.47
C PRO A 179 -1.45 -10.21 -0.71
N TRP A 180 -2.36 -9.85 -1.62
CA TRP A 180 -3.50 -10.68 -1.97
C TRP A 180 -3.04 -12.01 -2.56
N LEU A 181 -2.17 -11.97 -3.57
CA LEU A 181 -1.69 -13.17 -4.25
C LEU A 181 -0.92 -14.11 -3.33
N LEU A 182 -0.11 -13.58 -2.41
CA LEU A 182 0.59 -14.40 -1.44
C LEU A 182 -0.39 -15.14 -0.54
N VAL A 183 -1.35 -14.44 0.07
CA VAL A 183 -2.30 -15.08 0.99
C VAL A 183 -3.17 -16.09 0.25
N LEU A 184 -3.62 -15.76 -0.96
CA LEU A 184 -4.36 -16.71 -1.80
C LEU A 184 -3.53 -17.97 -2.06
N ARG A 185 -2.24 -17.85 -2.40
CA ARG A 185 -1.35 -19.00 -2.65
C ARG A 185 -1.06 -19.84 -1.41
N LEU A 186 -0.93 -19.21 -0.25
CA LEU A 186 -0.65 -19.91 1.00
C LEU A 186 -1.86 -20.69 1.53
N VAL A 187 -3.07 -20.23 1.20
CA VAL A 187 -4.30 -20.78 1.79
C VAL A 187 -5.06 -21.68 0.82
N ALA A 188 -5.07 -21.37 -0.48
CA ALA A 188 -5.76 -22.19 -1.47
C ALA A 188 -4.94 -23.45 -1.76
N THR A 189 -5.47 -24.61 -1.35
CA THR A 189 -4.78 -25.90 -1.45
C THR A 189 -4.69 -26.43 -2.88
N GLU A 190 -5.67 -26.13 -3.73
CA GLU A 190 -5.70 -26.53 -5.14
C GLU A 190 -6.35 -25.40 -5.95
N LEU A 191 -5.54 -24.63 -6.69
CA LEU A 191 -6.03 -23.64 -7.65
C LEU A 191 -5.89 -24.22 -9.05
N THR A 192 -7.00 -24.30 -9.78
CA THR A 192 -6.93 -24.62 -11.22
C THR A 192 -6.42 -23.41 -12.01
N ASP A 193 -5.98 -23.62 -13.25
CA ASP A 193 -5.57 -22.53 -14.14
C ASP A 193 -6.69 -21.50 -14.35
N SER A 194 -7.93 -21.96 -14.40
CA SER A 194 -9.13 -21.12 -14.48
C SER A 194 -9.29 -20.26 -13.23
N ASP A 195 -9.12 -20.84 -12.05
CA ASP A 195 -9.22 -20.10 -10.78
C ASP A 195 -8.12 -19.05 -10.70
N LEU A 196 -6.90 -19.38 -11.10
CA LEU A 196 -5.79 -18.41 -11.16
C LEU A 196 -6.10 -17.23 -12.06
N LEU A 197 -6.73 -17.47 -13.21
CA LEU A 197 -7.15 -16.41 -14.12
C LEU A 197 -8.25 -15.54 -13.49
N VAL A 198 -9.27 -16.15 -12.89
CA VAL A 198 -10.38 -15.45 -12.22
C VAL A 198 -9.84 -14.54 -11.11
N HIS A 199 -9.02 -15.08 -10.22
CA HIS A 199 -8.43 -14.33 -9.10
C HIS A 199 -7.43 -13.27 -9.59
N GLY A 200 -6.59 -13.62 -10.58
CA GLY A 200 -5.60 -12.72 -11.14
C GLY A 200 -6.23 -11.48 -11.77
N ILE A 201 -7.34 -11.64 -12.51
CA ILE A 201 -8.09 -10.50 -13.06
C ILE A 201 -8.61 -9.61 -11.95
N LEU A 202 -9.24 -10.18 -10.91
CA LEU A 202 -9.77 -9.40 -9.79
C LEU A 202 -8.68 -8.59 -9.07
N VAL A 203 -7.54 -9.23 -8.79
CA VAL A 203 -6.38 -8.56 -8.19
C VAL A 203 -5.90 -7.41 -9.06
N MET A 204 -5.77 -7.62 -10.38
CA MET A 204 -5.34 -6.58 -11.31
C MET A 204 -6.31 -5.40 -11.36
N LEU A 205 -7.63 -5.65 -11.32
CA LEU A 205 -8.64 -4.60 -11.27
C LEU A 205 -8.49 -3.74 -10.01
N TRP A 206 -8.26 -4.35 -8.84
CA TRP A 206 -8.03 -3.61 -7.60
C TRP A 206 -6.68 -2.88 -7.57
N VAL A 207 -5.63 -3.43 -8.18
CA VAL A 207 -4.35 -2.72 -8.37
C VAL A 207 -4.55 -1.47 -9.22
N PHE A 208 -5.29 -1.56 -10.32
CA PHE A 208 -5.60 -0.40 -11.18
C PHE A 208 -6.50 0.62 -10.46
N HIS A 209 -7.52 0.15 -9.73
CA HIS A 209 -8.38 1.01 -8.91
C HIS A 209 -7.57 1.83 -7.92
N HIS A 210 -6.71 1.17 -7.14
CA HIS A 210 -5.86 1.83 -6.15
C HIS A 210 -4.81 2.73 -6.79
N TRP A 211 -4.28 2.37 -7.96
CA TRP A 211 -3.40 3.26 -8.71
C TRP A 211 -4.14 4.55 -9.12
N GLY A 212 -5.38 4.47 -9.60
CA GLY A 212 -6.23 5.62 -9.90
C GLY A 212 -6.52 6.49 -8.67
N GLU A 213 -6.86 5.86 -7.54
CA GLU A 213 -7.03 6.51 -6.24
C GLU A 213 -5.79 7.31 -5.83
N LEU A 214 -4.59 6.71 -5.91
CA LEU A 214 -3.35 7.35 -5.49
C LEU A 214 -3.03 8.58 -6.35
N ARG A 215 -3.32 8.51 -7.66
CA ARG A 215 -3.14 9.63 -8.59
C ARG A 215 -4.06 10.81 -8.22
N LEU A 216 -5.35 10.54 -8.02
CA LEU A 216 -6.35 11.55 -7.65
C LEU A 216 -6.09 12.22 -6.29
N ARG A 217 -5.39 11.52 -5.40
CA ARG A 217 -4.95 12.11 -4.12
C ARG A 217 -3.71 12.98 -4.26
N GLY A 218 -2.83 12.66 -5.20
CA GLY A 218 -1.67 13.48 -5.53
C GLY A 218 -2.10 14.76 -6.24
N ASP A 219 -3.07 14.65 -7.16
CA ASP A 219 -3.65 15.76 -7.91
C ASP A 219 -5.13 15.49 -8.21
N ALA A 220 -6.01 16.30 -7.62
CA ALA A 220 -7.46 16.18 -7.80
C ALA A 220 -7.92 16.48 -9.25
N GLY A 221 -7.09 17.17 -10.04
CA GLY A 221 -7.32 17.45 -11.46
C GLY A 221 -6.82 16.37 -12.41
N ASP A 222 -6.24 15.27 -11.90
CA ASP A 222 -5.65 14.23 -12.75
C ASP A 222 -6.74 13.39 -13.45
N TRP A 223 -7.06 13.78 -14.68
CA TRP A 223 -7.99 13.07 -15.57
C TRP A 223 -7.58 11.62 -15.82
N SER A 224 -6.29 11.31 -15.85
CA SER A 224 -5.84 9.93 -16.04
C SER A 224 -6.12 9.07 -14.81
N GLY A 225 -5.98 9.64 -13.60
CA GLY A 225 -6.39 9.00 -12.35
C GLY A 225 -7.89 8.76 -12.30
N LEU A 226 -8.70 9.73 -12.74
CA LEU A 226 -10.15 9.60 -12.82
C LEU A 226 -10.59 8.54 -13.82
N ALA A 227 -10.00 8.56 -15.02
CA ALA A 227 -10.30 7.57 -16.06
C ALA A 227 -9.91 6.16 -15.61
N LEU A 228 -8.78 6.00 -14.92
CA LEU A 228 -8.33 4.72 -14.40
C LEU A 228 -9.28 4.19 -13.31
N LEU A 229 -9.71 5.06 -12.39
CA LEU A 229 -10.70 4.74 -11.37
C LEU A 229 -12.02 4.29 -12.04
N ALA A 230 -12.55 5.08 -12.97
CA ALA A 230 -13.76 4.76 -13.73
C ALA A 230 -13.67 3.42 -14.45
N ALA A 231 -12.58 3.21 -15.20
CA ALA A 231 -12.37 2.00 -15.98
C ALA A 231 -12.27 0.76 -15.09
N SER A 232 -11.57 0.87 -13.95
CA SER A 232 -11.44 -0.24 -13.01
C SER A 232 -12.77 -0.64 -12.38
N GLU A 233 -13.62 0.32 -12.00
CA GLU A 233 -14.93 0.04 -11.40
C GLU A 233 -15.91 -0.53 -12.42
N ILE A 234 -15.94 0.00 -13.65
CA ILE A 234 -16.75 -0.55 -14.75
C ILE A 234 -16.29 -1.99 -15.07
N ALA A 235 -14.98 -2.20 -15.18
CA ALA A 235 -14.43 -3.52 -15.45
C ALA A 235 -14.70 -4.51 -14.29
N LEU A 236 -14.70 -4.05 -13.03
CA LEU A 236 -15.12 -4.86 -11.88
C LEU A 236 -16.58 -5.27 -11.98
N CYS A 237 -17.46 -4.35 -12.38
CA CYS A 237 -18.87 -4.66 -12.60
C CYS A 237 -19.05 -5.70 -13.73
N ILE A 238 -18.38 -5.52 -14.87
CA ILE A 238 -18.42 -6.47 -15.99
C ILE A 238 -17.88 -7.83 -15.55
N TYR A 239 -16.77 -7.85 -14.82
CA TYR A 239 -16.16 -9.06 -14.28
C TYR A 239 -17.15 -9.83 -13.40
N LEU A 240 -17.84 -9.16 -12.47
CA LEU A 240 -18.85 -9.80 -11.60
C LEU A 240 -20.05 -10.36 -12.38
N VAL A 241 -20.43 -9.75 -13.51
CA VAL A 241 -21.45 -10.31 -14.42
C VAL A 241 -20.94 -11.59 -15.07
N VAL A 242 -19.69 -11.59 -15.56
CA VAL A 242 -19.09 -12.74 -16.26
C VAL A 242 -18.93 -13.95 -15.32
N VAL A 243 -18.52 -13.72 -14.07
CA VAL A 243 -18.43 -14.78 -13.04
C VAL A 243 -19.78 -15.10 -12.39
N GLN A 244 -20.89 -14.59 -12.92
CA GLN A 244 -22.26 -14.89 -12.50
C GLN A 244 -22.56 -14.56 -11.02
N ALA A 245 -22.06 -13.42 -10.54
CA ALA A 245 -22.23 -12.93 -9.18
C ALA A 245 -23.16 -11.68 -9.08
N PRO A 246 -24.42 -11.73 -9.56
CA PRO A 246 -25.26 -10.53 -9.70
C PRO A 246 -25.72 -9.93 -8.36
N LEU A 247 -25.88 -10.74 -7.31
CA LEU A 247 -26.22 -10.23 -5.97
C LEU A 247 -25.07 -9.40 -5.40
N TRP A 248 -23.84 -9.90 -5.53
CA TRP A 248 -22.63 -9.23 -5.09
C TRP A 248 -22.37 -7.94 -5.88
N LEU A 249 -22.63 -7.96 -7.19
CA LEU A 249 -22.59 -6.77 -8.05
C LEU A 249 -23.45 -5.63 -7.50
N ALA A 250 -24.70 -5.91 -7.09
CA ALA A 250 -25.59 -4.89 -6.55
C ALA A 250 -24.99 -4.21 -5.30
N ILE A 251 -24.38 -4.99 -4.41
CA ILE A 251 -23.72 -4.47 -3.20
C ILE A 251 -22.51 -3.61 -3.60
N VAL A 252 -21.67 -4.09 -4.50
CA VAL A 252 -20.47 -3.37 -4.97
C VAL A 252 -20.84 -2.04 -5.63
N VAL A 253 -21.87 -2.01 -6.48
CA VAL A 253 -22.36 -0.78 -7.12
C VAL A 253 -22.84 0.24 -6.07
N VAL A 254 -23.58 -0.20 -5.05
CA VAL A 254 -24.01 0.68 -3.96
C VAL A 254 -22.81 1.25 -3.19
N LEU A 255 -21.76 0.45 -2.98
CA LEU A 255 -20.53 0.89 -2.33
C LEU A 255 -19.70 1.88 -3.18
N PHE A 256 -19.81 1.85 -4.50
CA PHE A 256 -19.15 2.83 -5.37
C PHE A 256 -19.92 4.15 -5.52
N LEU A 257 -21.22 4.16 -5.25
CA LEU A 257 -22.07 5.35 -5.40
C LEU A 257 -21.54 6.60 -4.64
N PRO A 258 -21.09 6.51 -3.37
CA PRO A 258 -20.51 7.65 -2.66
C PRO A 258 -19.31 8.27 -3.36
N THR A 259 -18.49 7.46 -4.03
CA THR A 259 -17.31 7.92 -4.79
C THR A 259 -17.73 8.85 -5.92
N TRP A 260 -18.68 8.41 -6.76
CA TRP A 260 -19.15 9.19 -7.90
C TRP A 260 -19.95 10.42 -7.49
N LEU A 261 -20.71 10.33 -6.39
CA LEU A 261 -21.35 11.51 -5.80
C LEU A 261 -20.32 12.53 -5.31
N ALA A 262 -19.22 12.08 -4.71
CA ALA A 262 -18.14 12.96 -4.28
C ALA A 262 -17.43 13.60 -5.48
N VAL A 263 -17.09 12.84 -6.51
CA VAL A 263 -16.49 13.34 -7.76
C VAL A 263 -17.41 14.39 -8.41
N PHE A 264 -18.69 14.07 -8.60
CA PHE A 264 -19.66 14.99 -9.23
C PHE A 264 -19.83 16.30 -8.44
N ARG A 265 -19.73 16.24 -7.10
CA ARG A 265 -19.82 17.42 -6.23
C ARG A 265 -18.47 18.13 -6.00
N GLY A 266 -17.38 17.64 -6.58
CA GLY A 266 -16.03 18.18 -6.37
C GLY A 266 -15.51 18.01 -4.94
N TYR A 267 -16.01 17.02 -4.19
CA TYR A 267 -15.55 16.73 -2.83
C TYR A 267 -14.30 15.84 -2.81
N PRO A 268 -13.43 15.97 -1.79
CA PRO A 268 -12.23 15.15 -1.68
C PRO A 268 -12.57 13.68 -1.39
N LEU A 269 -11.85 12.76 -2.04
CA LEU A 269 -12.08 11.30 -1.95
C LEU A 269 -11.44 10.65 -0.71
N GLN A 270 -10.94 11.42 0.25
CA GLN A 270 -10.24 10.90 1.42
C GLN A 270 -11.15 10.02 2.30
N GLY A 271 -12.43 10.36 2.39
CA GLY A 271 -13.44 9.61 3.16
C GLY A 271 -13.94 8.33 2.48
N MET A 272 -13.57 8.07 1.22
CA MET A 272 -14.13 6.94 0.45
C MET A 272 -13.46 5.60 0.74
N ARG A 273 -12.33 5.59 1.47
CA ARG A 273 -11.53 4.39 1.76
C ARG A 273 -12.34 3.23 2.32
N LEU A 274 -13.25 3.51 3.26
CA LEU A 274 -14.04 2.46 3.89
C LEU A 274 -14.96 1.77 2.87
N PHE A 275 -15.56 2.52 1.96
CA PHE A 275 -16.42 1.99 0.92
C PHE A 275 -15.63 1.16 -0.09
N TRP A 276 -14.44 1.62 -0.49
CA TRP A 276 -13.56 0.86 -1.38
C TRP A 276 -13.06 -0.43 -0.75
N LEU A 277 -12.65 -0.39 0.52
CA LEU A 277 -12.25 -1.59 1.26
C LEU A 277 -13.41 -2.58 1.38
N ALA A 278 -14.61 -2.11 1.73
CA ALA A 278 -15.79 -2.96 1.76
C ALA A 278 -16.07 -3.58 0.39
N ALA A 279 -16.01 -2.81 -0.70
CA ALA A 279 -16.21 -3.31 -2.05
C ALA A 279 -15.14 -4.34 -2.45
N MET A 280 -13.89 -4.14 -2.02
CA MET A 280 -12.79 -5.09 -2.22
C MET A 280 -13.06 -6.43 -1.53
N LEU A 281 -13.44 -6.39 -0.26
CA LEU A 281 -13.74 -7.60 0.50
C LEU A 281 -15.00 -8.32 -0.04
N VAL A 282 -16.04 -7.55 -0.41
CA VAL A 282 -17.28 -8.09 -0.98
C VAL A 282 -17.02 -8.72 -2.35
N SER A 283 -16.20 -8.10 -3.21
CA SER A 283 -15.85 -8.67 -4.52
C SER A 283 -14.92 -9.88 -4.41
N ALA A 284 -14.00 -9.89 -3.44
CA ALA A 284 -13.20 -11.06 -3.12
C ALA A 284 -14.07 -12.25 -2.67
N LEU A 285 -15.07 -11.97 -1.83
CA LEU A 285 -16.03 -12.96 -1.37
C LEU A 285 -16.97 -13.45 -2.47
N ALA A 286 -17.20 -12.64 -3.50
CA ALA A 286 -18.06 -13.00 -4.61
C ALA A 286 -17.47 -14.10 -5.50
N VAL A 287 -16.15 -14.28 -5.46
CA VAL A 287 -15.41 -15.23 -6.33
C VAL A 287 -14.82 -16.42 -5.56
N SER A 288 -15.19 -16.53 -4.27
CA SER A 288 -14.74 -17.58 -3.35
C SER A 288 -15.44 -18.91 -3.56
#